data_AF-A0A7W8A872-F1
#
_entry.id   AF-A0A7W8A872-F1
#
_cell.length_a   1.000
_cell.length_b   1.000
_cell.length_c   1.000
_cell.angle_alpha   90.00
_cell.angle_beta   90.00
_cell.angle_gamma   90.00
#
_symmetry.space_group_name_H-M   'P 1'
#
loop_
_entity.id
_entity.type
_entity.pdbx_description
1 polymer ?
#
loop_
_entity_poly.entity_id
_entity_poly.type
_entity_poly.pdbx_seq_one_letter_code
_entity_poly.pdbx_strand_id
1 'polypeptide(L)'
;MTDPESLDRQTRVAVAALAHRIRERDHQDDPTDADIFALEYLHALRGQGWRPTNARRPEPWTTDHRPPGTETARRGAELARDLLRRPTNDHQEQE
;
A
#
# COMPACT_ATOMS: atom_id res chain seq x y z
N MET A 1 24.25 -20.26 -10.20
CA MET A 1 24.11 -21.20 -9.07
C MET A 1 24.04 -20.33 -7.82
N THR A 2 22.88 -20.28 -7.15
CA THR A 2 22.68 -19.40 -5.98
C THR A 2 23.30 -20.05 -4.76
N ASP A 3 24.26 -19.37 -4.13
CA ASP A 3 24.91 -19.81 -2.91
C ASP A 3 23.88 -19.92 -1.75
N PRO A 4 23.82 -21.04 -1.01
CA PRO A 4 22.88 -21.23 0.11
C PRO A 4 22.98 -20.13 1.18
N GLU A 5 24.19 -19.64 1.49
CA GLU A 5 24.38 -18.59 2.48
C GLU A 5 23.76 -17.26 1.99
N SER A 6 23.92 -16.96 0.71
CA SER A 6 23.27 -15.82 0.04
C SER A 6 21.74 -15.92 0.06
N LEU A 7 21.18 -17.12 -0.13
CA LEU A 7 19.73 -17.36 -0.10
C LEU A 7 19.13 -17.16 1.30
N ASP A 8 19.83 -17.61 2.34
CA ASP A 8 19.39 -17.42 3.72
C ASP A 8 19.51 -15.97 4.17
N ARG A 9 20.52 -15.25 3.70
CA ARG A 9 20.61 -13.80 3.89
C ARG A 9 19.44 -13.08 3.21
N GLN A 10 19.12 -13.42 1.96
CA GLN A 10 18.00 -12.81 1.24
C GLN A 10 16.65 -13.12 1.89
N THR A 11 16.48 -14.33 2.43
CA THR A 11 15.28 -14.71 3.18
C THR A 11 15.11 -13.85 4.43
N ARG A 12 16.18 -13.67 5.22
CA ARG A 12 16.16 -12.79 6.41
C ARG A 12 15.80 -11.35 6.06
N VAL A 13 16.35 -10.81 4.98
CA VAL A 13 16.02 -9.46 4.50
C VAL A 13 14.55 -9.35 4.09
N ALA A 14 14.01 -10.35 3.40
CA ALA A 14 12.61 -10.38 2.99
C ALA A 14 11.66 -10.44 4.20
N VAL A 15 11.98 -11.26 5.21
CA VAL A 15 11.20 -11.34 6.47
C VAL A 15 11.17 -9.98 7.16
N ALA A 16 12.34 -9.37 7.36
CA ALA A 16 12.43 -8.06 8.01
C ALA A 16 11.66 -6.96 7.25
N ALA A 17 11.74 -6.95 5.92
CA ALA A 17 11.02 -5.98 5.10
C ALA A 17 9.49 -6.18 5.16
N LEU A 18 9.02 -7.42 5.17
CA LEU A 18 7.59 -7.72 5.28
C LEU A 18 7.05 -7.38 6.67
N ALA A 19 7.74 -7.80 7.73
CA ALA A 19 7.36 -7.48 9.10
C ALA A 19 7.31 -5.95 9.33
N HIS A 20 8.28 -5.21 8.80
CA HIS A 20 8.28 -3.75 8.86
C HIS A 20 7.04 -3.14 8.19
N ARG A 21 6.67 -3.57 6.98
CA ARG A 21 5.47 -3.07 6.28
C ARG A 21 4.18 -3.40 7.02
N ILE A 22 4.08 -4.58 7.61
CA ILE A 22 2.92 -4.98 8.42
C ILE A 22 2.80 -4.05 9.62
N ARG A 23 3.91 -3.80 10.32
CA ARG A 23 3.94 -2.85 11.46
C ARG A 23 3.57 -1.42 11.05
N GLU A 24 3.99 -0.95 9.87
CA GLU A 24 3.57 0.36 9.37
C GLU A 24 2.07 0.41 9.03
N ARG A 25 1.55 -0.64 8.39
CA ARG A 25 0.13 -0.75 8.02
C ARG A 25 -0.77 -0.82 9.24
N ASP A 26 -0.41 -1.66 10.20
CA ASP A 26 -1.24 -2.03 11.35
C ASP A 26 -0.88 -1.20 12.60
N HIS A 27 -0.18 -0.08 12.45
CA HIS A 27 0.32 0.74 13.57
C HIS A 27 -0.78 1.26 14.53
N GLN A 28 -2.06 1.21 14.13
CA GLN A 28 -3.21 1.63 14.93
C GLN A 28 -4.06 0.45 15.47
N ASP A 29 -3.81 -0.76 14.99
CA ASP A 29 -4.56 -1.97 15.35
C ASP A 29 -3.72 -2.88 16.26
N ASP A 30 -4.37 -3.88 16.88
CA ASP A 30 -3.73 -4.84 17.78
C ASP A 30 -2.46 -5.44 17.13
N PRO A 31 -1.28 -5.33 17.77
CA PRO A 31 -0.04 -5.77 17.17
C PRO A 31 -0.05 -7.29 17.00
N THR A 32 -0.44 -7.71 15.79
CA THR A 32 -0.16 -9.07 15.30
C THR A 32 1.35 -9.27 15.36
N ASP A 33 1.81 -10.47 15.74
CA ASP A 33 3.23 -10.83 15.70
C ASP A 33 3.72 -10.89 14.24
N ALA A 34 4.08 -9.70 13.74
CA ALA A 34 4.42 -9.46 12.34
C ALA A 34 5.66 -10.24 11.91
N ASP A 35 6.56 -10.51 12.85
CA ASP A 35 7.78 -11.27 12.60
C ASP A 35 7.47 -12.76 12.44
N ILE A 36 6.61 -13.35 13.29
CA ILE A 36 6.14 -14.74 13.11
C ILE A 36 5.38 -14.88 11.79
N PHE A 37 4.41 -14.00 11.53
CA PHE A 37 3.64 -14.06 10.29
C PHE A 37 4.54 -13.96 9.05
N ALA A 38 5.46 -13.00 9.03
CA ALA A 38 6.36 -12.80 7.89
C ALA A 38 7.26 -14.03 7.65
N LEU A 39 7.72 -14.67 8.73
CA LEU A 39 8.52 -15.89 8.65
C LEU A 39 7.72 -17.05 8.08
N GLU A 40 6.53 -17.35 8.63
CA GLU A 40 5.68 -18.44 8.16
C GLU A 40 5.26 -18.26 6.70
N TYR A 41 4.85 -17.04 6.34
CA TYR A 41 4.43 -16.71 4.99
C TYR A 41 5.56 -16.93 3.96
N LEU A 42 6.77 -16.45 4.24
CA LEU A 42 7.90 -16.61 3.32
C LEU A 42 8.39 -18.07 3.26
N HIS A 43 8.31 -18.82 4.36
CA HIS A 43 8.57 -20.26 4.35
C HIS A 43 7.57 -21.02 3.48
N ALA A 44 6.27 -20.69 3.59
CA ALA A 44 5.23 -21.29 2.75
C ALA A 44 5.47 -21.00 1.27
N LEU A 45 5.77 -19.75 0.90
CA LEU A 45 6.11 -19.38 -0.48
C LEU A 45 7.34 -20.15 -0.99
N ARG A 46 8.38 -20.29 -0.18
CA ARG A 46 9.58 -21.07 -0.57
C ARG A 46 9.27 -22.55 -0.80
N GLY A 47 8.38 -23.13 0.00
CA GLY A 47 7.86 -24.48 -0.19
C GLY A 47 7.12 -24.66 -1.52
N GLN A 48 6.46 -23.60 -1.99
CA GLN A 48 5.79 -23.55 -3.30
C GLN A 48 6.74 -23.18 -4.46
N GLY A 49 8.05 -23.18 -4.24
CA GLY A 49 9.05 -22.91 -5.28
C GLY A 49 9.36 -21.44 -5.51
N TRP A 50 8.75 -20.50 -4.77
CA TRP A 50 9.15 -19.10 -4.81
C TRP A 50 10.60 -18.94 -4.34
N ARG A 51 11.31 -17.98 -4.94
CA ARG A 51 12.70 -17.67 -4.60
C ARG A 51 12.83 -16.16 -4.38
N PRO A 52 13.44 -15.73 -3.25
CA PRO A 52 13.83 -14.35 -3.08
C PRO A 52 14.69 -13.91 -4.27
N THR A 53 14.34 -12.79 -4.86
CA THR A 53 15.16 -12.11 -5.87
C THR A 53 15.49 -10.73 -5.35
N ASN A 54 16.63 -10.16 -5.76
CA ASN A 54 16.98 -8.79 -5.43
C ASN A 54 15.81 -7.85 -5.79
N ALA A 55 15.24 -7.22 -4.77
CA ALA A 55 14.16 -6.27 -4.97
C ALA A 55 14.70 -5.09 -5.79
N ARG A 56 14.14 -4.87 -6.97
CA ARG A 56 14.34 -3.60 -7.67
C ARG A 56 13.65 -2.52 -6.85
N ARG A 57 14.26 -1.33 -6.78
CA ARG A 57 13.59 -0.15 -6.20
C ARG A 57 12.26 0.02 -6.96
N PRO A 58 11.10 -0.03 -6.28
CA PRO A 58 9.84 0.24 -6.95
C PRO A 58 9.95 1.63 -7.58
N GLU A 59 9.61 1.75 -8.86
CA GLU A 59 9.48 3.08 -9.43
C GLU A 59 8.41 3.81 -8.61
N PRO A 60 8.67 5.06 -8.20
CA PRO A 60 7.65 5.86 -7.56
C PRO A 60 6.42 5.89 -8.46
N TRP A 61 5.24 5.85 -7.87
CA TRP A 61 3.93 5.97 -8.52
C TRP A 61 3.77 7.35 -9.19
N THR A 62 4.58 7.65 -10.20
CA THR A 62 4.64 8.97 -10.84
C THR A 62 3.58 9.15 -11.91
N THR A 63 2.74 8.15 -12.16
CA THR A 63 1.62 8.31 -13.07
C THR A 63 0.56 9.17 -12.40
N ASP A 64 0.66 10.48 -12.61
CA ASP A 64 -0.47 11.39 -12.49
C ASP A 64 -1.53 10.89 -13.47
N HIS A 65 -2.43 10.03 -12.98
CA HIS A 65 -3.56 9.51 -13.74
C HIS A 65 -4.63 10.58 -14.00
N ARG A 66 -4.34 11.87 -13.74
CA ARG A 66 -5.23 12.96 -14.11
C ARG A 66 -5.51 12.83 -15.62
N PRO A 67 -6.78 12.65 -16.00
CA PRO A 67 -7.14 12.67 -17.41
C PRO A 67 -6.61 13.96 -18.02
N PRO A 68 -6.08 13.95 -19.28
CA PRO A 68 -5.75 15.20 -19.96
C PRO A 68 -6.95 16.13 -19.88
N GLY A 69 -6.72 17.45 -19.80
CA GLY A 69 -7.70 18.52 -19.54
C GLY A 69 -8.90 18.55 -20.49
N THR A 70 -9.68 17.49 -20.47
CA THR A 70 -10.85 17.20 -21.24
C THR A 70 -11.99 18.01 -20.66
N GLU A 71 -12.95 18.35 -21.52
CA GLU A 71 -14.17 19.04 -21.11
C GLU A 71 -14.86 18.32 -19.94
N THR A 72 -14.84 16.98 -19.93
CA THR A 72 -15.37 16.16 -18.83
C THR A 72 -14.64 16.40 -17.51
N ALA A 73 -13.31 16.50 -17.52
CA ALA A 73 -12.54 16.81 -16.32
C ALA A 73 -12.82 18.23 -15.81
N ARG A 74 -13.02 19.20 -16.71
CA ARG A 74 -13.38 20.58 -16.34
C ARG A 74 -14.76 20.65 -15.70
N ARG A 75 -15.76 20.02 -16.32
CA ARG A 75 -17.13 19.95 -15.77
C ARG A 75 -17.18 19.24 -14.43
N GLY A 76 -16.43 18.14 -14.27
CA GLY A 76 -16.33 17.44 -12.98
C GLY A 76 -15.75 18.32 -11.88
N ALA A 77 -14.71 19.10 -12.19
CA ALA A 77 -14.11 20.04 -11.25
C ALA A 77 -15.03 21.21 -10.90
N GLU A 78 -15.83 21.70 -11.84
CA GLU A 78 -16.84 22.74 -11.62
C GLU A 78 -17.96 22.22 -10.68
N LEU A 79 -18.53 21.05 -10.95
CA LEU A 79 -19.55 20.41 -10.11
C LEU A 79 -19.04 20.16 -8.67
N ALA A 80 -17.82 19.64 -8.53
CA ALA A 80 -17.22 19.40 -7.22
C ALA A 80 -17.05 20.70 -6.41
N ARG A 81 -16.67 21.80 -7.06
CA ARG A 81 -16.54 23.11 -6.41
C ARG A 81 -17.89 23.67 -5.98
N ASP A 82 -18.93 23.49 -6.79
CA ASP A 82 -20.28 23.94 -6.44
C ASP A 82 -20.86 23.17 -5.26
N LEU A 83 -20.62 21.85 -5.18
CA LEU A 83 -20.99 21.04 -4.02
C LEU A 83 -20.27 21.47 -2.74
N LEU A 84 -18.98 21.79 -2.83
CA LEU A 84 -18.19 22.24 -1.67
C LEU A 84 -18.52 23.68 -1.23
N ARG A 85 -19.03 24.51 -2.14
CA ARG A 85 -19.46 25.88 -1.84
C ARG A 85 -20.86 25.97 -1.29
N ARG A 86 -21.66 24.91 -1.42
CA ARG A 86 -23.02 24.88 -0.88
C ARG A 86 -22.91 24.79 0.65
N PRO A 87 -23.37 25.79 1.42
CA PRO A 87 -23.37 25.70 2.86
C PRO A 87 -24.31 24.56 3.28
N THR A 88 -23.82 23.65 4.12
CA THR A 88 -24.62 22.67 4.85
C THR A 88 -25.50 23.39 5.86
N ASN A 89 -26.56 24.06 5.41
CA ASN A 89 -27.57 24.67 6.26
C ASN A 89 -28.92 24.04 5.92
N ASP A 90 -29.18 22.85 6.48
CA ASP A 90 -30.50 22.21 6.49
C ASP A 90 -30.78 21.59 7.88
N HIS A 91 -30.34 22.21 8.99
CA HIS A 91 -30.55 21.67 10.36
C HIS A 91 -31.10 22.70 11.38
N GLN A 92 -31.79 23.75 10.95
CA GLN A 92 -32.38 24.73 11.90
C GLN A 92 -33.68 25.36 11.38
N GLU A 93 -34.69 24.57 11.01
CA GLU A 93 -36.09 25.06 10.98
C GLU A 93 -37.05 23.91 11.34
N GLN A 94 -37.17 23.62 12.63
CA GLN A 94 -38.36 23.05 13.27
C GLN A 94 -38.16 23.00 14.79
N GLU A 95 -38.55 24.08 15.47
CA GLU A 95 -39.41 24.15 16.68
C GLU A 95 -39.27 25.50 17.40
#